data_AF-A0A1I4J346-F1
#
_entry.id   AF-A0A1I4J346-F1
#
_cell.length_a   1.000
_cell.length_b   1.000
_cell.length_c   1.000
_cell.angle_alpha   90.00
_cell.angle_beta   90.00
_cell.angle_gamma   90.00
#
_symmetry.space_group_name_H-M   'P 1'
#
loop_
_entity.id
_entity.type
_entity.pdbx_description
1 polymer ?
#
loop_
_entity_poly.entity_id
_entity_poly.type
_entity_poly.pdbx_seq_one_letter_code
_entity_poly.pdbx_strand_id
1 'polypeptide(L)'
;MGKANHIANALVQCAVKDSTINLRIFTALTLERPELDNELKRRFLEPALERLFGDYPDLEYAKLMRENKLPQNIVVNEFFFLAGRWLGFPKAQQRYIPANYSHVLIYLLENRINVVAQLVACEDQGYSLSCNPDITADLLKARKQKARQILFSLPKPITIFLLCMVILKLQNRKSI
;
A
#
# COMPACT_ATOMS: atom_id res chain seq x y z
N MET A 1 -11.60 -1.09 3.59
CA MET A 1 -10.21 -0.64 3.37
C MET A 1 -9.50 -1.76 2.61
N GLY A 2 -8.57 -1.50 1.70
CA GLY A 2 -8.13 -2.53 0.74
C GLY A 2 -6.87 -2.18 -0.06
N LYS A 3 -5.79 -1.89 0.66
CA LYS A 3 -4.46 -2.16 0.12
C LYS A 3 -4.21 -3.66 0.12
N ALA A 4 -3.36 -4.14 -0.79
CA ALA A 4 -2.87 -5.52 -0.78
C ALA A 4 -1.85 -5.77 0.36
N ASN A 5 -2.28 -5.54 1.62
CA ASN A 5 -1.42 -5.55 2.80
C ASN A 5 -0.74 -6.89 3.02
N HIS A 6 -1.44 -8.00 2.77
CA HIS A 6 -0.85 -9.34 2.90
C HIS A 6 0.35 -9.52 1.96
N ILE A 7 0.24 -9.08 0.70
CA ILE A 7 1.32 -9.14 -0.28
C ILE A 7 2.46 -8.20 0.13
N ALA A 8 2.13 -6.97 0.54
CA ALA A 8 3.14 -6.01 1.01
C ALA A 8 3.91 -6.55 2.22
N ASN A 9 3.21 -7.11 3.22
CA ASN A 9 3.81 -7.69 4.42
C ASN A 9 4.67 -8.91 4.09
N ALA A 10 4.23 -9.80 3.19
CA ALA A 10 5.02 -10.94 2.76
C ALA A 10 6.34 -10.50 2.10
N LEU A 11 6.30 -9.49 1.21
CA LEU A 11 7.50 -8.95 0.58
C LEU A 11 8.44 -8.27 1.58
N VAL A 12 7.88 -7.51 2.53
CA VAL A 12 8.65 -6.91 3.62
C VAL A 12 9.33 -8.00 4.45
N GLN A 13 8.59 -9.04 4.86
CA GLN A 13 9.14 -10.15 5.64
C GLN A 13 10.27 -10.87 4.89
N CYS A 14 10.14 -11.08 3.57
CA CYS A 14 11.22 -11.64 2.76
C CYS A 14 12.46 -10.73 2.77
N ALA A 15 12.30 -9.43 2.55
CA ALA A 15 13.41 -8.47 2.54
C ALA A 15 14.03 -8.22 3.93
N VAL A 16 13.28 -8.42 5.01
CA VAL A 16 13.83 -8.41 6.39
C VAL A 16 14.67 -9.65 6.64
N LYS A 17 14.25 -10.83 6.15
CA LYS A 17 14.97 -12.10 6.32
C LYS A 17 16.21 -12.21 5.43
N ASP A 18 16.19 -11.59 4.26
CA ASP A 18 17.28 -11.62 3.29
C ASP A 18 17.64 -10.20 2.84
N SER A 19 18.75 -9.68 3.37
CA SER A 19 19.24 -8.34 3.06
C SER A 19 19.79 -8.19 1.64
N THR A 20 19.95 -9.28 0.88
CA THR A 20 20.31 -9.20 -0.55
C THR A 20 19.14 -8.70 -1.40
N ILE A 21 17.92 -8.82 -0.90
CA ILE A 21 16.70 -8.32 -1.54
C ILE A 21 16.59 -6.82 -1.30
N ASN A 22 16.68 -6.03 -2.37
CA ASN A 22 16.42 -4.60 -2.31
C ASN A 22 14.95 -4.33 -2.66
N LEU A 23 14.16 -3.86 -1.69
CA LEU A 23 12.73 -3.61 -1.81
C LEU A 23 12.42 -2.10 -1.83
N ARG A 24 11.82 -1.62 -2.90
CA ARG A 24 11.29 -0.26 -3.02
C ARG A 24 9.76 -0.31 -3.10
N ILE A 25 9.10 0.27 -2.12
CA ILE A 25 7.64 0.38 -2.04
C ILE A 25 7.25 1.79 -2.46
N PHE A 26 6.37 1.89 -3.45
CA PHE A 26 5.66 3.12 -3.82
C PHE A 26 4.20 2.98 -3.38
N THR A 27 3.69 3.96 -2.66
CA THR A 27 2.29 3.98 -2.25
C THR A 27 1.76 5.42 -2.14
N ALA A 28 0.45 5.58 -2.03
CA ALA A 28 -0.16 6.88 -1.74
C ALA A 28 -0.13 7.12 -0.22
N LEU A 29 -1.23 6.79 0.46
CA LEU A 29 -1.42 7.00 1.90
C LEU A 29 -1.13 5.71 2.69
N THR A 30 -0.18 5.68 3.62
CA THR A 30 -0.13 4.56 4.60
C THR A 30 -1.25 4.71 5.64
N LEU A 31 -2.26 3.84 5.53
CA LEU A 31 -3.37 3.76 6.49
C LEU A 31 -3.05 2.73 7.55
N GLU A 32 -3.06 3.16 8.81
CA GLU A 32 -2.80 2.32 9.97
C GLU A 32 -3.92 2.53 10.99
N ARG A 33 -4.25 1.46 11.71
CA ARG A 33 -5.16 1.53 12.85
C ARG A 33 -4.54 2.48 13.90
N PRO A 34 -5.27 3.49 14.38
CA PRO A 34 -4.76 4.40 15.40
C PRO A 34 -4.56 3.66 16.73
N GLU A 35 -3.52 4.05 17.47
CA GLU A 35 -3.27 3.55 18.82
C GLU A 35 -4.24 4.20 19.83
N LEU A 36 -4.74 3.39 20.76
CA LEU A 36 -5.66 3.81 21.80
C LEU A 36 -4.89 3.94 23.12
N ASP A 37 -4.38 5.14 23.38
CA ASP A 37 -3.45 5.44 24.48
C ASP A 37 -4.13 5.63 25.86
N ASN A 38 -5.45 5.63 25.94
CA ASN A 38 -6.19 5.74 27.19
C ASN A 38 -7.56 5.06 27.15
N GLU A 39 -8.12 4.81 28.34
CA GLU A 39 -9.35 4.05 28.51
C GLU A 39 -10.59 4.76 27.92
N LEU A 40 -10.66 6.09 27.98
CA LEU A 40 -11.77 6.85 27.41
C LEU A 40 -11.78 6.74 25.89
N LYS A 41 -10.63 6.97 25.24
CA LYS A 41 -10.46 6.80 23.80
C LYS A 41 -10.77 5.36 23.39
N ARG A 42 -10.34 4.37 24.18
CA ARG A 42 -10.63 2.96 23.92
C ARG A 42 -12.13 2.70 23.89
N ARG A 43 -12.85 2.99 24.98
CA ARG A 43 -14.31 2.75 25.06
C ARG A 43 -15.10 3.49 23.98
N PHE A 44 -14.65 4.68 23.57
CA PHE A 44 -15.34 5.46 22.56
C PHE A 44 -15.02 5.01 21.12
N LEU A 45 -13.76 4.76 20.80
CA LEU A 45 -13.30 4.52 19.42
C LEU A 45 -13.22 3.04 19.05
N GLU A 46 -12.99 2.13 20.00
CA GLU A 46 -12.81 0.71 19.72
C GLU A 46 -13.98 0.09 18.93
N PRO A 47 -15.26 0.34 19.27
CA PRO A 47 -16.38 -0.18 18.47
C PRO A 47 -16.46 0.42 17.06
N ALA A 48 -15.93 1.62 16.84
CA ALA A 48 -15.85 2.23 15.51
C ALA A 48 -14.69 1.63 14.72
N LEU A 49 -13.54 1.42 15.36
CA LEU A 49 -12.36 0.82 14.76
C LEU A 49 -12.59 -0.63 14.34
N GLU A 50 -13.27 -1.43 15.17
CA GLU A 50 -13.65 -2.81 14.79
C GLU A 50 -14.53 -2.84 13.55
N ARG A 51 -15.47 -1.90 13.42
CA ARG A 51 -16.35 -1.83 12.24
C ARG A 51 -15.64 -1.32 10.98
N LEU A 52 -14.66 -0.42 11.14
CA LEU A 52 -13.94 0.20 10.03
C LEU A 52 -12.76 -0.63 9.54
N PHE A 53 -12.00 -1.19 10.48
CA PHE A 53 -10.79 -1.97 10.20
C PHE A 53 -11.07 -3.48 10.24
N GLY A 54 -11.90 -4.00 11.14
CA GLY A 54 -12.13 -5.45 11.24
C GLY A 54 -10.81 -6.24 11.23
N ASP A 55 -10.72 -7.21 10.32
CA ASP A 55 -9.52 -8.05 10.09
C ASP A 55 -8.48 -7.39 9.16
N TYR A 56 -8.54 -6.07 8.95
CA TYR A 56 -7.60 -5.36 8.10
C TYR A 56 -6.18 -5.47 8.67
N PRO A 57 -5.23 -6.09 7.95
CA PRO A 57 -3.89 -6.31 8.47
C PRO A 57 -3.16 -4.99 8.62
N ASP A 58 -2.43 -4.81 9.71
CA ASP A 58 -1.48 -3.70 9.81
C ASP A 58 -0.36 -3.85 8.79
N LEU A 59 0.22 -2.72 8.38
CA LEU A 59 1.34 -2.69 7.45
C LEU A 59 2.67 -2.82 8.20
N GLU A 60 3.39 -3.92 7.97
CA GLU A 60 4.63 -4.25 8.69
C GLU A 60 5.70 -3.16 8.49
N TYR A 61 5.85 -2.65 7.25
CA TYR A 61 6.80 -1.58 6.98
C TYR A 61 6.49 -0.30 7.77
N ALA A 62 5.22 -0.03 8.05
CA ALA A 62 4.80 1.18 8.74
C ALA A 62 5.13 1.10 10.23
N LYS A 63 4.89 -0.07 10.85
CA LYS A 63 5.35 -0.40 12.21
C LYS A 63 6.87 -0.27 12.32
N LEU A 64 7.63 -0.89 11.41
CA LEU A 64 9.09 -0.80 11.40
C LEU A 64 9.60 0.64 11.21
N MET A 65 8.90 1.48 10.43
CA MET A 65 9.22 2.89 10.30
C MET A 65 9.00 3.65 11.62
N ARG A 66 7.87 3.43 12.33
CA ARG A 66 7.61 4.05 13.64
C ARG A 66 8.65 3.67 14.68
N GLU A 67 9.07 2.41 14.69
CA GLU A 67 10.09 1.92 15.62
C GLU A 67 11.52 2.31 15.21
N ASN A 68 11.71 3.00 14.07
CA ASN A 68 13.01 3.28 13.45
C ASN A 68 13.86 2.00 13.22
N LYS A 69 13.19 0.87 12.95
CA LYS A 69 13.79 -0.45 12.70
C LYS A 69 13.71 -0.91 11.25
N LEU A 70 13.20 -0.07 10.34
CA LEU A 70 13.13 -0.42 8.92
C LEU A 70 14.55 -0.64 8.35
N PRO A 71 14.87 -1.85 7.83
CA PRO A 71 16.18 -2.15 7.25
C PRO A 71 16.56 -1.23 6.09
N GLN A 72 17.86 -1.04 5.86
CA GLN A 72 18.36 -0.13 4.83
C GLN A 72 18.04 -0.58 3.39
N ASN A 73 17.90 -1.89 3.18
CA ASN A 73 17.49 -2.48 1.90
C ASN A 73 15.98 -2.31 1.60
N ILE A 74 15.21 -1.70 2.50
CA ILE A 74 13.79 -1.39 2.30
C ILE A 74 13.59 0.13 2.26
N VAL A 75 13.04 0.62 1.14
CA VAL A 75 12.72 2.02 0.92
C VAL A 75 11.23 2.16 0.66
N VAL A 76 10.54 2.96 1.47
CA VAL A 76 9.13 3.29 1.29
C VAL A 76 9.05 4.74 0.81
N ASN A 77 8.35 4.96 -0.30
CA ASN A 77 8.12 6.27 -0.89
C ASN A 77 6.61 6.50 -0.95
N GLU A 78 6.18 7.64 -0.42
CA GLU A 78 4.76 8.02 -0.34
C GLU A 78 4.48 9.24 -1.23
N PHE A 79 3.42 9.17 -2.03
CA PHE A 79 2.94 10.30 -2.83
C PHE A 79 2.00 11.23 -2.05
N PHE A 80 1.51 10.79 -0.88
CA PHE A 80 0.69 11.61 -0.01
C PHE A 80 1.21 11.51 1.41
N PHE A 81 1.57 12.66 2.00
CA PHE A 81 2.10 12.72 3.35
C PHE A 81 1.01 13.07 4.35
N LEU A 82 0.70 12.15 5.26
CA LEU A 82 -0.11 12.45 6.45
C LEU A 82 0.73 13.26 7.45
N ALA A 83 0.86 14.56 7.22
CA ALA A 83 1.78 15.44 7.94
C ALA A 83 1.66 15.33 9.47
N GLY A 84 0.44 15.30 10.01
CA GLY A 84 0.22 15.19 11.45
C GLY A 84 0.70 13.86 12.06
N ARG A 85 0.75 12.78 11.27
CA ARG A 85 1.15 11.45 11.73
C ARG A 85 2.67 11.25 11.74
N TRP A 86 3.38 11.92 10.84
CA TRP A 86 4.83 11.75 10.65
C TRP A 86 5.67 12.88 11.28
N LEU A 87 5.08 13.67 12.18
CA LEU A 87 5.81 14.64 13.01
C LEU A 87 6.88 13.91 13.82
N GLY A 88 8.12 14.41 13.77
CA GLY A 88 9.25 13.80 14.48
C GLY A 88 9.95 12.62 13.78
N PHE A 89 9.57 12.28 12.54
CA PHE A 89 10.17 11.18 11.77
C PHE A 89 10.95 11.66 10.52
N PRO A 90 12.25 12.03 10.64
CA PRO A 90 13.03 12.60 9.53
C PRO A 90 13.06 11.71 8.27
N LYS A 91 13.19 10.38 8.44
CA LYS A 91 13.23 9.44 7.30
C LYS A 91 11.92 9.42 6.51
N ALA A 92 10.77 9.57 7.17
CA ALA A 92 9.47 9.65 6.50
C ALA A 92 9.35 10.97 5.72
N GLN A 93 9.79 12.07 6.32
CA GLN A 93 9.78 13.39 5.69
C GLN A 93 10.71 13.46 4.47
N GLN A 94 11.91 12.88 4.53
CA GLN A 94 12.88 12.85 3.43
C GLN A 94 12.46 11.95 2.26
N ARG A 95 11.58 10.98 2.49
CA ARG A 95 11.12 10.00 1.48
C ARG A 95 9.73 10.33 0.91
N TYR A 96 9.17 11.47 1.28
CA TYR A 96 7.96 12.00 0.68
C TYR A 96 8.23 12.53 -0.73
N ILE A 97 7.39 12.16 -1.69
CA ILE A 97 7.43 12.68 -3.05
C ILE A 97 6.27 13.67 -3.20
N PRO A 98 6.54 14.99 -3.26
CA PRO A 98 5.50 15.99 -3.47
C PRO A 98 5.09 16.01 -4.95
N ALA A 99 4.41 14.96 -5.40
CA ALA A 99 3.85 14.86 -6.74
C ALA A 99 2.35 15.12 -6.69
N ASN A 100 1.86 15.95 -7.60
CA ASN A 100 0.43 15.97 -7.90
C ASN A 100 0.01 14.58 -8.39
N TYR A 101 -1.18 14.12 -7.99
CA TYR A 101 -1.66 12.77 -8.29
C TYR A 101 -1.68 12.46 -9.80
N SER A 102 -1.98 13.46 -10.64
CA SER A 102 -1.95 13.32 -12.11
C SER A 102 -0.57 12.93 -12.67
N HIS A 103 0.51 13.18 -11.93
CA HIS A 103 1.88 12.84 -12.33
C HIS A 103 2.38 11.51 -11.75
N VAL A 104 1.61 10.85 -10.87
CA VAL A 104 2.05 9.60 -10.22
C VAL A 104 2.28 8.51 -11.26
N LEU A 105 1.45 8.40 -12.30
CA LEU A 105 1.65 7.43 -13.38
C LEU A 105 3.02 7.59 -14.05
N ILE A 106 3.39 8.83 -14.42
CA ILE A 106 4.67 9.13 -15.06
C ILE A 106 5.82 8.75 -14.13
N TYR A 107 5.72 9.15 -12.85
CA TYR A 107 6.72 8.86 -11.85
C TYR A 107 6.95 7.34 -11.66
N LEU A 108 5.87 6.56 -11.60
CA LEU A 108 5.94 5.10 -11.49
C LEU A 108 6.60 4.46 -12.72
N LEU A 109 6.26 4.95 -13.91
CA LEU A 109 6.87 4.49 -15.15
C LEU A 109 8.37 4.80 -15.14
N GLU A 110 8.78 6.03 -14.84
CA GLU A 110 10.18 6.47 -14.76
C GLU A 110 11.00 5.68 -13.74
N ASN A 111 10.41 5.35 -12.59
CA ASN A 111 11.02 4.51 -11.55
C ASN A 111 11.01 3.01 -11.89
N ARG A 112 10.47 2.62 -13.05
CA ARG A 112 10.50 1.26 -13.59
C ARG A 112 9.97 0.22 -12.61
N ILE A 113 8.79 0.47 -12.03
CA ILE A 113 8.13 -0.50 -11.17
C ILE A 113 7.98 -1.86 -11.88
N ASN A 114 8.17 -2.95 -11.15
CA ASN A 114 8.13 -4.31 -11.69
C ASN A 114 7.05 -5.19 -11.02
N VAL A 115 6.44 -4.72 -9.93
CA VAL A 115 5.30 -5.37 -9.28
C VAL A 115 4.19 -4.34 -9.05
N VAL A 116 2.97 -4.70 -9.40
CA VAL A 116 1.75 -3.95 -9.03
C VAL A 116 0.90 -4.88 -8.17
N ALA A 117 0.62 -4.47 -6.94
CA ALA A 117 -0.29 -5.20 -6.06
C ALA A 117 -1.62 -4.45 -5.97
N GLN A 118 -2.63 -5.01 -6.63
CA GLN A 118 -4.00 -4.49 -6.72
C GLN A 118 -4.95 -5.53 -6.11
N LEU A 119 -5.77 -5.12 -5.14
CA LEU A 119 -6.93 -5.91 -4.76
C LEU A 119 -8.06 -5.69 -5.79
N VAL A 120 -8.71 -6.77 -6.18
CA VAL A 120 -9.82 -6.76 -7.14
C VAL A 120 -10.98 -7.56 -6.56
N ALA A 121 -12.21 -7.18 -6.92
CA ALA A 121 -13.37 -8.05 -6.74
C ALA A 121 -13.55 -8.90 -8.00
N CYS A 122 -13.85 -10.18 -7.82
CA CYS A 122 -14.13 -11.11 -8.92
C CYS A 122 -15.65 -11.21 -9.09
N GLU A 123 -16.11 -11.06 -10.33
CA GLU A 123 -17.49 -11.28 -10.76
C GLU A 123 -17.49 -12.28 -11.92
N ASP A 124 -18.61 -12.95 -12.20
CA ASP A 124 -18.69 -14.10 -13.12
C ASP A 124 -18.12 -13.83 -14.54
N GLN A 125 -18.04 -12.56 -14.96
CA GLN A 125 -17.53 -12.16 -16.28
C GLN A 125 -16.32 -11.20 -16.24
N GLY A 126 -15.73 -10.94 -15.06
CA GLY A 126 -14.61 -10.00 -14.99
C GLY A 126 -14.12 -9.63 -13.60
N TYR A 127 -13.20 -8.66 -13.57
CA TYR A 127 -12.63 -8.13 -12.34
C TYR A 127 -13.00 -6.65 -12.18
N SER A 128 -13.53 -6.29 -11.02
CA SER A 128 -13.73 -4.90 -10.62
C SER A 128 -12.48 -4.38 -9.90
N LEU A 129 -11.92 -3.27 -10.38
CA LEU A 129 -10.85 -2.52 -9.71
C LEU A 129 -11.35 -1.73 -8.48
N SER A 130 -12.65 -1.81 -8.20
CA SER A 130 -13.32 -1.16 -7.07
C SER A 130 -13.09 0.35 -7.01
N CYS A 131 -12.98 0.93 -5.82
CA CYS A 131 -13.06 2.38 -5.61
C CYS A 131 -11.81 3.18 -5.95
N ASN A 132 -10.70 2.53 -6.38
CA ASN A 132 -9.47 3.21 -6.77
C ASN A 132 -8.89 2.60 -8.06
N PRO A 133 -9.56 2.77 -9.21
CA PRO A 133 -9.08 2.24 -10.49
C PRO A 133 -8.00 3.12 -11.15
N ASP A 134 -7.79 4.33 -10.64
CA ASP A 134 -7.25 5.49 -11.35
C ASP A 134 -6.03 5.21 -12.23
N ILE A 135 -4.99 4.59 -11.66
CA ILE A 135 -3.69 4.42 -12.33
C ILE A 135 -3.50 2.99 -12.85
N THR A 136 -4.30 2.04 -12.35
CA THR A 136 -4.11 0.60 -12.62
C THR A 136 -4.40 0.27 -14.08
N ALA A 137 -5.48 0.80 -14.65
CA ALA A 137 -5.81 0.56 -16.05
C ALA A 137 -4.72 1.09 -17.00
N ASP A 138 -4.19 2.28 -16.73
CA ASP A 138 -3.14 2.90 -17.53
C ASP A 138 -1.79 2.18 -17.40
N LEU A 139 -1.43 1.71 -16.20
CA LEU A 139 -0.25 0.86 -15.99
C LEU A 139 -0.35 -0.45 -16.79
N LEU A 140 -1.52 -1.09 -16.80
CA LEU A 140 -1.76 -2.30 -17.59
C LEU A 140 -1.71 -2.03 -19.10
N LYS A 141 -2.23 -0.89 -19.54
CA LYS A 141 -2.17 -0.46 -20.95
C LYS A 141 -0.71 -0.19 -21.38
N ALA A 142 0.06 0.54 -20.58
CA ALA A 142 1.47 0.79 -20.82
C ALA A 142 2.29 -0.52 -20.90
N ARG A 143 1.99 -1.49 -20.03
CA ARG A 143 2.57 -2.84 -20.10
C ARG A 143 2.24 -3.55 -21.42
N LYS A 144 0.96 -3.57 -21.83
CA LYS A 144 0.51 -4.23 -23.07
C LYS A 144 1.17 -3.65 -24.31
N GLN A 145 1.38 -2.33 -24.34
CA GLN A 145 2.03 -1.62 -25.43
C GLN A 145 3.56 -1.88 -25.50
N LYS A 146 4.09 -2.86 -24.74
CA LYS A 146 5.51 -3.16 -24.57
C LYS A 146 6.35 -1.95 -24.12
N ALA A 147 5.71 -0.91 -23.57
CA ALA A 147 6.43 0.26 -23.08
C ALA A 147 7.29 -0.08 -21.84
N ARG A 148 7.06 -1.22 -21.17
CA ARG A 148 8.00 -1.90 -20.25
C ARG A 148 7.54 -3.31 -19.87
N GLN A 149 8.50 -4.19 -19.66
CA GLN A 149 8.31 -5.58 -19.23
C GLN A 149 8.01 -5.62 -17.72
N ILE A 150 6.73 -5.70 -17.35
CA ILE A 150 6.31 -6.02 -15.96
C ILE A 150 6.29 -7.55 -15.85
N LEU A 151 7.44 -8.21 -15.85
CA LEU A 151 7.53 -9.66 -15.66
C LEU A 151 8.63 -10.00 -14.65
N PHE A 152 8.32 -10.96 -13.78
CA PHE A 152 9.15 -11.51 -12.71
C PHE A 152 10.44 -12.15 -13.25
N SER A 153 11.46 -11.34 -13.52
CA SER A 153 12.80 -11.81 -13.88
C SER A 153 13.84 -10.89 -13.21
N LEU A 154 14.55 -11.43 -12.23
CA LEU A 154 15.66 -10.80 -11.50
C LEU A 154 16.97 -10.94 -12.30
N PRO A 155 17.84 -9.92 -12.30
CA PRO A 155 18.51 -9.41 -11.09
C PRO A 155 18.39 -7.88 -10.93
N LYS A 156 17.25 -7.39 -10.46
CA LYS A 156 17.00 -5.95 -10.19
C LYS A 156 16.23 -5.78 -8.88
N PRO A 157 16.31 -4.63 -8.18
CA PRO A 157 15.53 -4.39 -6.97
C PRO A 157 14.04 -4.64 -7.21
N ILE A 158 13.36 -5.30 -6.27
CA ILE A 158 11.92 -5.48 -6.28
C ILE A 158 11.30 -4.10 -6.02
N THR A 159 10.62 -3.56 -7.02
CA THR A 159 10.00 -2.25 -6.96
C THR A 159 8.49 -2.41 -7.11
N ILE A 160 7.80 -2.38 -5.97
CA ILE A 160 6.36 -2.60 -5.88
C ILE A 160 5.61 -1.28 -5.78
N PHE A 161 4.53 -1.15 -6.55
CA PHE A 161 3.49 -0.16 -6.33
C PHE A 161 2.30 -0.80 -5.62
N LEU A 162 1.95 -0.25 -4.45
CA LEU A 162 0.85 -0.69 -3.60
C LEU A 162 -0.31 0.30 -3.68
N LEU A 163 -1.40 -0.09 -4.34
CA LEU A 163 -2.63 0.72 -4.45
C LEU A 163 -3.62 0.40 -3.31
N CYS A 164 -4.39 1.39 -2.87
CA CYS A 164 -5.37 1.30 -1.77
C CYS A 164 -6.81 1.01 -2.26
N MET A 165 -7.74 0.68 -1.35
CA MET A 165 -9.21 0.65 -1.52
C MET A 165 -9.93 0.99 -0.20
N VAL A 166 -11.22 1.34 -0.25
CA VAL A 166 -12.23 1.36 0.83
C VAL A 166 -13.34 0.36 0.41
N ILE A 167 -13.79 -0.52 1.33
CA ILE A 167 -14.88 -1.46 1.07
C ILE A 167 -16.14 -0.80 1.61
N LEU A 168 -17.11 -0.49 0.75
CA LEU A 168 -18.49 -0.29 1.18
C LEU A 168 -19.18 -1.66 1.17
N LYS A 169 -19.32 -2.21 2.39
CA LYS A 169 -20.25 -3.25 2.84
C LYS A 169 -21.02 -4.02 1.74
N LEU A 170 -20.56 -5.23 1.41
CA LEU A 170 -21.47 -6.28 0.92
C LEU A 170 -22.35 -6.71 2.10
N GLN A 171 -23.54 -6.10 2.23
CA GLN A 171 -24.56 -6.63 3.13
C GLN A 171 -25.03 -7.97 2.59
N ASN A 172 -24.75 -9.01 3.37
CA ASN A 172 -25.31 -10.34 3.25
C ASN A 172 -26.86 -10.22 3.26
N ARG A 173 -27.51 -10.29 2.09
CA ARG A 173 -28.94 -10.64 2.04
C ARG A 173 -29.02 -12.12 2.44
N LYS A 174 -29.26 -12.37 3.72
CA LYS A 174 -29.83 -13.66 4.13
C LYS A 174 -31.28 -13.67 3.66
N SER A 175 -31.58 -14.65 2.83
CA SER A 175 -32.92 -15.10 2.46
C SER A 175 -33.72 -15.44 3.72
N ILE A 176 -34.86 -14.79 3.91
CA ILE A 176 -36.13 -15.36 4.39
C ILE A 176 -37.22 -14.68 3.57
#